data_AF-A0A9W6Y8Q3-F1
#
_entry.id   AF-A0A9W6Y8Q3-F1
#
_cell.length_a   1.000
_cell.length_b   1.000
_cell.length_c   1.000
_cell.angle_alpha   90.00
_cell.angle_beta   90.00
_cell.angle_gamma   90.00
#
_symmetry.space_group_name_H-M   'P 1'
#
loop_
_entity.id
_entity.type
_entity.pdbx_description
1 polymer ?
#
loop_
_entity_poly.entity_id
_entity_poly.type
_entity_poly.pdbx_seq_one_letter_code
_entity_poly.pdbx_strand_id
1 'polypeptide(L)'
;MGEIDDGDDDATLGLNALKKAFKNSTSSWTRKGDGAVIINFVSKDTEDVTVNIMSGGDKIDVVDVPTGGTAQWKSNVTALGGKTLYLDRWRPGFLGLPGTGGGSLVLWVPLAREGGHLEIKAQLNVS
;
A
#
# COMPACT_ATOMS: atom_id res chain seq x y z
N MET A 1 3.64 -8.39 16.84
CA MET A 1 4.12 -9.11 15.63
C MET A 1 5.65 -8.93 15.57
N GLY A 2 6.37 -9.93 15.04
CA GLY A 2 7.84 -10.09 15.18
C GLY A 2 8.63 -9.87 13.89
N GLU A 3 9.79 -10.51 13.74
CA GLU A 3 10.41 -10.67 12.42
C GLU A 3 9.73 -11.83 11.67
N ILE A 4 9.80 -11.81 10.35
CA ILE A 4 9.36 -12.92 9.50
C ILE A 4 10.47 -13.26 8.49
N ASP A 5 10.48 -14.50 8.02
CA ASP A 5 11.36 -14.93 6.93
C ASP A 5 10.96 -14.29 5.60
N ASP A 6 11.88 -14.34 4.63
CA ASP A 6 11.67 -13.83 3.27
C ASP A 6 10.43 -14.47 2.63
N GLY A 7 9.71 -13.70 1.80
CA GLY A 7 8.54 -14.23 1.12
C GLY A 7 7.89 -13.25 0.15
N ASP A 8 7.10 -13.81 -0.76
CA ASP A 8 6.27 -13.13 -1.76
C ASP A 8 4.79 -13.53 -1.66
N ASP A 9 4.45 -14.42 -0.72
CA ASP A 9 3.07 -14.82 -0.44
C ASP A 9 2.37 -13.72 0.37
N ASP A 10 1.38 -13.07 -0.26
CA ASP A 10 0.55 -12.03 0.33
C ASP A 10 -0.07 -12.41 1.68
N ALA A 11 -0.44 -13.68 1.88
CA ALA A 11 -0.99 -14.16 3.15
C ALA A 11 0.07 -14.15 4.26
N THR A 12 1.32 -14.47 3.92
CA THR A 12 2.45 -14.46 4.85
C THR A 12 2.85 -13.04 5.24
N LEU A 13 2.66 -12.08 4.33
CA LEU A 13 2.96 -10.66 4.54
C LEU A 13 1.78 -9.86 5.12
N GLY A 14 0.65 -10.53 5.40
CA GLY A 14 -0.55 -9.89 5.93
C GLY A 14 -1.18 -8.88 4.95
N LEU A 15 -0.88 -9.00 3.65
CA LEU A 15 -1.45 -8.16 2.60
C LEU A 15 -2.90 -8.59 2.36
N ASN A 16 -3.82 -7.69 2.66
CA ASN A 16 -5.25 -7.91 2.51
C ASN A 16 -5.84 -6.81 1.61
N ALA A 17 -6.09 -7.15 0.35
CA ALA A 17 -6.86 -6.31 -0.56
C ALA A 17 -8.36 -6.46 -0.23
N LEU A 18 -8.88 -5.54 0.59
CA LEU A 18 -10.29 -5.50 0.93
C LEU A 18 -11.05 -4.88 -0.25
N LYS A 19 -11.71 -5.72 -1.05
CA LYS A 19 -12.55 -5.36 -2.22
C LYS A 19 -11.77 -5.04 -3.51
N LYS A 20 -12.49 -4.61 -4.55
CA LYS A 20 -12.05 -4.63 -5.95
C LYS A 20 -10.98 -3.60 -6.29
N ALA A 21 -10.94 -2.45 -5.59
CA ALA A 21 -10.03 -1.35 -5.90
C ALA A 21 -8.57 -1.79 -5.91
N PHE A 22 -8.17 -2.67 -4.98
CA PHE A 22 -6.78 -3.12 -4.84
C PHE A 22 -6.54 -4.55 -5.31
N LYS A 23 -7.50 -5.16 -6.02
CA LYS A 23 -7.38 -6.54 -6.50
C LYS A 23 -6.14 -6.71 -7.40
N ASN A 24 -5.43 -7.82 -7.20
CA ASN A 24 -4.15 -8.17 -7.84
C ASN A 24 -2.96 -7.30 -7.40
N SER A 25 -3.07 -6.61 -6.26
CA SER A 25 -1.87 -6.08 -5.60
C SER A 25 -1.04 -7.24 -5.06
N THR A 26 0.28 -7.07 -5.03
CA THR A 26 1.23 -8.07 -4.54
C THR A 26 2.24 -7.43 -3.60
N SER A 27 2.92 -8.24 -2.80
CA SER A 27 3.98 -7.79 -1.90
C SER A 27 5.18 -8.74 -1.92
N SER A 28 6.36 -8.20 -1.59
CA SER A 28 7.58 -8.97 -1.36
C SER A 28 8.32 -8.43 -0.15
N TRP A 29 8.91 -9.33 0.62
CA TRP A 29 9.69 -9.03 1.79
C TRP A 29 11.00 -9.80 1.77
N THR A 30 12.10 -9.11 2.08
CA THR A 30 13.34 -9.74 2.51
C THR A 30 13.67 -9.27 3.92
N ARG A 31 14.07 -10.20 4.80
CA ARG A 31 14.41 -9.94 6.20
C ARG A 31 15.73 -9.19 6.33
N LYS A 32 16.67 -9.45 5.42
CA LYS A 32 17.94 -8.72 5.30
C LYS A 32 17.87 -7.78 4.09
N GLY A 33 18.06 -6.49 4.34
CA GLY A 33 17.84 -5.48 3.30
C GLY A 33 18.32 -4.09 3.71
N ASP A 34 17.97 -3.12 2.88
CA ASP A 34 18.37 -1.71 2.99
C ASP A 34 17.46 -0.87 3.92
N GLY A 35 16.45 -1.50 4.52
CA GLY A 35 15.45 -0.85 5.36
C GLY A 35 14.34 -0.16 4.60
N ALA A 36 14.23 -0.32 3.28
CA ALA A 36 13.22 0.38 2.49
C ALA A 36 11.82 -0.21 2.69
N VAL A 37 10.83 0.68 2.68
CA VAL A 37 9.41 0.33 2.50
C VAL A 37 8.92 1.10 1.29
N ILE A 38 8.62 0.39 0.20
CA ILE A 38 8.28 0.98 -1.10
C ILE A 38 6.89 0.54 -1.52
N ILE A 39 6.06 1.49 -1.92
CA ILE A 39 4.76 1.22 -2.54
C ILE A 39 4.78 1.78 -3.96
N ASN A 40 4.70 0.89 -4.93
CA ASN A 40 4.58 1.20 -6.35
C ASN A 40 3.11 1.11 -6.74
N PHE A 41 2.52 2.26 -7.06
CA PHE A 41 1.15 2.34 -7.55
C PHE A 41 1.12 2.13 -9.06
N VAL A 42 0.18 1.31 -9.52
CA VAL A 42 -0.14 1.13 -10.93
C VAL A 42 -1.63 1.33 -11.12
N SER A 43 -2.02 2.41 -11.79
CA SER A 43 -3.41 2.70 -12.06
C SER A 43 -3.88 1.95 -13.30
N LYS A 44 -4.91 1.12 -13.12
CA LYS A 44 -5.83 0.63 -14.15
C LYS A 44 -7.19 1.32 -14.05
N ASP A 45 -7.26 2.41 -13.28
CA ASP A 45 -8.45 3.22 -13.18
C ASP A 45 -8.67 4.04 -14.45
N THR A 46 -9.87 4.57 -14.60
CA THR A 46 -10.27 5.45 -15.71
C THR A 46 -10.19 6.92 -15.36
N GLU A 47 -9.83 7.23 -14.12
CA GLU A 47 -9.70 8.58 -13.58
C GLU A 47 -8.43 8.71 -12.74
N ASP A 48 -8.01 9.95 -12.52
CA ASP A 48 -6.95 10.27 -11.58
C ASP A 48 -7.45 9.94 -10.18
N VAL A 49 -6.58 9.33 -9.38
CA VAL A 49 -6.93 8.88 -8.04
C VAL A 49 -5.94 9.44 -7.04
N THR A 50 -6.44 9.72 -5.85
CA THR A 50 -5.61 10.07 -4.71
C THR A 50 -5.62 8.89 -3.74
N VAL A 51 -4.46 8.48 -3.25
CA VAL A 51 -4.35 7.40 -2.25
C VAL A 51 -3.92 8.02 -0.94
N ASN A 52 -4.77 7.92 0.08
CA ASN A 52 -4.39 8.23 1.45
C ASN A 52 -3.63 7.05 2.03
N ILE A 53 -2.49 7.31 2.66
CA ILE A 53 -1.73 6.32 3.42
C ILE A 53 -1.93 6.63 4.90
N MET A 54 -2.41 5.64 5.64
CA MET A 54 -2.79 5.76 7.04
C MET A 54 -2.10 4.71 7.91
N SER A 55 -1.89 5.05 9.18
CA SER A 55 -1.45 4.10 10.21
C SER A 55 -2.02 4.50 11.58
N GLY A 56 -2.53 3.54 12.33
CA GLY A 56 -3.08 3.80 13.68
C GLY A 56 -4.31 4.72 13.71
N GLY A 57 -4.97 4.95 12.57
CA GLY A 57 -6.11 5.89 12.44
C GLY A 57 -5.71 7.27 11.93
N ASP A 58 -4.42 7.60 11.91
CA ASP A 58 -3.91 8.86 11.41
C ASP A 58 -3.47 8.75 9.95
N LYS A 59 -3.70 9.81 9.18
CA LYS A 59 -3.15 9.95 7.84
C LYS A 59 -1.67 10.34 7.94
N ILE A 60 -0.81 9.52 7.36
CA ILE A 60 0.64 9.77 7.34
C ILE A 60 1.11 10.39 6.03
N ASP A 61 0.40 10.13 4.91
CA ASP A 61 0.73 10.73 3.62
C ASP A 61 -0.44 10.66 2.61
N VAL A 62 -0.28 11.35 1.47
CA VAL A 62 -1.19 11.38 0.33
C VAL A 62 -0.40 11.25 -0.97
N VAL A 63 -0.84 10.37 -1.87
CA VAL A 63 -0.18 10.15 -3.17
C VAL A 63 -1.19 10.32 -4.29
N ASP A 64 -0.95 11.25 -5.20
CA ASP A 64 -1.73 11.37 -6.42
C ASP A 64 -1.18 10.41 -7.49
N VAL A 65 -2.08 9.65 -8.12
CA VAL A 65 -1.75 8.67 -9.16
C VAL A 65 -2.59 8.97 -10.40
N PRO A 66 -1.94 9.34 -11.52
CA PRO A 66 -2.67 9.67 -12.73
C PRO A 66 -3.34 8.43 -13.35
N THR A 67 -4.41 8.67 -14.10
CA THR A 67 -5.15 7.68 -14.88
C THR A 67 -4.20 6.86 -15.76
N GLY A 68 -4.26 5.52 -15.66
CA GLY A 68 -3.38 4.63 -16.44
C GLY A 68 -1.88 4.74 -16.11
N GLY A 69 -1.49 5.58 -15.15
CA GLY A 69 -0.12 5.89 -14.82
C GLY A 69 0.39 5.16 -13.59
N THR A 70 1.55 5.63 -13.09
CA THR A 70 2.21 5.07 -11.91
C THR A 70 2.66 6.18 -10.98
N ALA A 71 2.78 5.85 -9.71
CA ALA A 71 3.39 6.71 -8.70
C ALA A 71 4.17 5.84 -7.71
N GLN A 72 5.11 6.43 -6.99
CA GLN A 72 5.90 5.71 -6.00
C GLN A 72 5.89 6.47 -4.68
N TRP A 73 5.68 5.73 -3.60
CA TRP A 73 5.83 6.21 -2.24
C TRP A 73 6.92 5.41 -1.53
N LYS A 74 7.72 6.10 -0.72
CA LYS A 74 8.82 5.49 0.03
C LYS A 74 8.78 5.91 1.49
N SER A 75 9.09 4.95 2.35
CA SER A 75 9.40 5.15 3.75
C SER A 75 10.47 4.14 4.15
N ASN A 76 10.56 3.79 5.43
CA ASN A 76 11.54 2.83 5.93
C ASN A 76 11.02 1.99 7.10
N VAL A 77 11.66 0.83 7.29
CA VAL A 77 11.35 -0.14 8.35
C VAL A 77 11.57 0.44 9.74
N THR A 78 12.52 1.36 9.93
CA THR A 78 12.73 2.04 11.22
C THR A 78 11.51 2.84 11.65
N ALA A 79 10.84 3.52 10.71
CA ALA A 79 9.65 4.33 10.98
C ALA A 79 8.37 3.49 11.07
N LEU A 80 8.25 2.45 10.25
CA LEU A 80 7.00 1.73 10.04
C LEU A 80 6.97 0.30 10.57
N GLY A 81 8.12 -0.27 10.91
CA GLY A 81 8.23 -1.65 11.39
C GLY A 81 7.29 -1.90 12.57
N GLY A 82 6.53 -2.99 12.49
CA GLY A 82 5.52 -3.34 13.48
C GLY A 82 4.18 -2.63 13.32
N LYS A 83 4.07 -1.60 12.47
CA LYS A 83 2.82 -0.87 12.22
C LYS A 83 2.01 -1.52 11.08
N THR A 84 0.71 -1.33 11.15
CA THR A 84 -0.20 -1.63 10.05
C THR A 84 -0.43 -0.37 9.21
N LEU A 85 -0.32 -0.52 7.90
CA LEU A 85 -0.70 0.49 6.92
C LEU A 85 -2.09 0.18 6.38
N TYR A 86 -2.84 1.25 6.17
CA TYR A 86 -4.14 1.24 5.52
C TYR A 86 -4.09 2.24 4.37
N LEU A 87 -4.37 1.77 3.16
CA LEU A 87 -4.42 2.60 1.97
C LEU A 87 -5.86 2.72 1.50
N ASP A 88 -6.31 3.96 1.37
CA ASP A 88 -7.63 4.30 0.84
C ASP A 88 -7.48 5.05 -0.47
N ARG A 89 -7.95 4.42 -1.54
CA ARG A 89 -8.04 5.03 -2.88
C ARG A 89 -9.29 5.89 -2.97
N TRP A 90 -9.11 7.11 -3.44
CA TRP A 90 -10.13 8.14 -3.57
C TRP A 90 -10.31 8.57 -5.02
N ARG A 91 -11.57 8.84 -5.41
CA ARG A 91 -11.94 9.54 -6.66
C ARG A 91 -12.82 10.76 -6.35
N PRO A 92 -12.69 11.86 -7.11
CA PRO A 92 -13.73 12.87 -7.15
C PRO A 92 -14.99 12.24 -7.76
N GLY A 93 -16.07 12.12 -6.99
CA GLY A 93 -17.34 11.59 -7.51
C GLY A 93 -18.06 12.57 -8.44
N PHE A 94 -19.17 12.12 -9.05
CA PHE A 94 -20.13 13.00 -9.71
C PHE A 94 -20.63 14.03 -8.68
N LEU A 95 -20.48 15.34 -8.97
CA LEU A 95 -20.60 16.51 -8.07
C LEU A 95 -19.34 16.89 -7.25
N GLY A 96 -18.18 16.28 -7.49
CA GLY A 96 -16.94 16.57 -6.75
C GLY A 96 -16.95 16.07 -5.31
N LEU A 97 -17.92 15.22 -4.94
CA LEU A 97 -18.02 14.66 -3.61
C LEU A 97 -17.02 13.52 -3.44
N PRO A 98 -16.26 13.49 -2.33
CA PRO A 98 -15.34 12.42 -2.03
C PRO A 98 -15.98 11.02 -2.02
N GLY A 99 -15.54 10.13 -2.92
CA GLY A 99 -15.95 8.73 -2.92
C GLY A 99 -14.82 7.79 -2.50
N THR A 100 -15.04 6.96 -1.47
CA THR A 100 -14.17 5.82 -1.11
C THR A 100 -14.63 4.51 -1.76
N GLY A 101 -15.55 4.60 -2.72
CA GLY A 101 -16.13 3.47 -3.43
C GLY A 101 -15.03 2.62 -4.07
N GLY A 102 -14.82 1.43 -3.53
CA GLY A 102 -13.93 0.45 -4.14
C GLY A 102 -13.13 -0.43 -3.21
N GLY A 103 -12.85 0.03 -1.99
CA GLY A 103 -12.11 -0.72 -0.97
C GLY A 103 -10.74 -0.18 -0.60
N SER A 104 -10.08 -0.90 0.31
CA SER A 104 -8.84 -0.50 0.97
C SER A 104 -7.80 -1.61 0.86
N LEU A 105 -6.51 -1.25 0.85
CA LEU A 105 -5.43 -2.22 1.02
C LEU A 105 -4.92 -2.12 2.46
N VAL A 106 -4.84 -3.25 3.15
CA VAL A 106 -4.28 -3.33 4.50
C VAL A 106 -3.05 -4.19 4.45
N LEU A 107 -1.96 -3.75 5.08
CA LEU A 107 -0.76 -4.57 5.22
C LEU A 107 -0.05 -4.26 6.52
N TRP A 108 0.73 -5.21 7.01
CA TRP A 108 1.59 -5.01 8.17
C TRP A 108 3.05 -4.95 7.73
N VAL A 109 3.81 -3.97 8.23
CA VAL A 109 5.23 -3.82 7.90
C VAL A 109 6.04 -4.64 8.90
N PRO A 110 6.83 -5.65 8.47
CA PRO A 110 7.58 -6.46 9.40
C PRO A 110 8.69 -5.70 10.12
N LEU A 111 9.01 -6.16 11.33
CA LEU A 111 10.25 -5.74 11.99
C LEU A 111 11.41 -6.53 11.37
N ALA A 112 12.57 -5.89 11.21
CA ALA A 112 13.82 -6.54 10.83
C ALA A 112 15.01 -5.89 11.52
N ARG A 113 15.77 -6.67 12.30
CA ARG A 113 17.06 -6.23 12.84
C ARG A 113 18.13 -6.09 11.76
N GLU A 114 18.01 -6.84 10.67
CA GLU A 114 18.94 -6.80 9.53
C GLU A 114 18.49 -5.83 8.43
N GLY A 115 17.72 -4.81 8.81
CA GLY A 115 17.20 -3.75 7.93
C GLY A 115 15.88 -4.13 7.28
N GLY A 116 15.85 -5.27 6.60
CA GLY A 116 14.71 -5.73 5.80
C GLY A 116 14.44 -4.89 4.56
N HIS A 117 13.55 -5.34 3.69
CA HIS A 117 13.11 -4.61 2.50
C HIS A 117 11.70 -5.06 2.15
N LEU A 118 10.75 -4.12 2.18
CA LEU A 118 9.37 -4.35 1.80
C LEU A 118 9.06 -3.61 0.51
N GLU A 119 8.60 -4.33 -0.50
CA GLU A 119 8.11 -3.74 -1.74
C GLU A 119 6.67 -4.22 -2.01
N ILE A 120 5.79 -3.25 -2.30
CA ILE A 120 4.39 -3.50 -2.60
C ILE A 120 4.10 -2.97 -3.99
N LYS A 121 3.42 -3.78 -4.79
CA LYS A 121 2.82 -3.35 -6.05
C LYS A 121 1.32 -3.18 -5.84
N ALA A 122 0.88 -1.95 -5.61
CA ALA A 122 -0.53 -1.61 -5.40
C ALA A 122 -1.21 -1.33 -6.74
N GLN A 123 -2.03 -2.28 -7.22
CA GLN A 123 -2.83 -2.08 -8.43
C GLN A 123 -4.14 -1.38 -8.08
N LEU A 124 -4.41 -0.23 -8.72
CA LEU A 124 -5.62 0.56 -8.51
C LEU A 124 -6.59 0.27 -9.66
N ASN A 125 -7.76 -0.29 -9.36
CA ASN A 125 -8.76 -0.68 -10.36
C ASN A 125 -10.02 0.17 -10.27
N VAL A 126 -10.72 0.28 -11.40
CA VAL A 126 -12.12 0.72 -11.45
C VAL A 126 -12.96 -0.18 -10.53
N SER A 127 -13.68 0.43 -9.59
CA SER A 127 -14.45 -0.28 -8.56
C SER A 127 -15.69 0.45 -8.09
#